data_AF-A0A831X458-F1
#
_entry.id   AF-A0A831X458-F1
#
_cell.length_a   1.000
_cell.length_b   1.000
_cell.length_c   1.000
_cell.angle_alpha   90.00
_cell.angle_beta   90.00
_cell.angle_gamma   90.00
#
_symmetry.space_group_name_H-M   'P 1'
#
loop_
_entity.id
_entity.type
_entity.pdbx_description
1 polymer ?
#
loop_
_entity_poly.entity_id
_entity_poly.type
_entity_poly.pdbx_seq_one_letter_code
_entity_poly.pdbx_strand_id
1 'polypeptide(L)'
;MRDFLELRIIVNNFDPLGLIQGGAPEDEHDNVTQKLIRCLYDHKLGSVRNLLIDCYEEYGFNKKDIKDEYKDSFNKKIEDTYKLIVAWYLNKYKKDIERRR
;
A
#
# COMPACT_ATOMS: atom_id res chain seq x y z
N MET A 1 4.06 13.44 9.76
CA MET A 1 5.36 13.23 9.08
C MET A 1 5.89 11.81 9.23
N ARG A 2 6.08 11.30 10.47
CA ARG A 2 6.67 9.97 10.70
C ARG A 2 5.88 8.82 10.06
N ASP A 3 4.56 8.82 10.23
CA ASP A 3 3.69 7.78 9.66
C ASP A 3 3.74 7.73 8.14
N PHE A 4 3.85 8.91 7.51
CA PHE A 4 3.99 9.01 6.08
C PHE A 4 5.27 8.34 5.59
N LEU A 5 6.40 8.63 6.22
CA LEU A 5 7.69 8.02 5.85
C LEU A 5 7.69 6.50 6.06
N GLU A 6 7.13 6.02 7.17
CA GLU A 6 7.05 4.58 7.45
C GLU A 6 6.15 3.84 6.43
N LEU A 7 5.01 4.42 6.07
CA LEU A 7 4.11 3.83 5.08
C LEU A 7 4.65 3.96 3.66
N ARG A 8 5.34 5.07 3.34
CA ARG A 8 6.01 5.27 2.04
C ARG A 8 7.01 4.17 1.75
N ILE A 9 7.76 3.70 2.75
CA ILE A 9 8.66 2.54 2.59
C ILE A 9 7.89 1.30 2.13
N ILE A 10 6.72 1.02 2.74
CA ILE A 10 5.90 -0.14 2.37
C ILE A 10 5.37 0.02 0.93
N VAL A 11 4.86 1.20 0.58
CA VAL A 11 4.31 1.48 -0.76
C VAL A 11 5.41 1.47 -1.83
N ASN A 12 6.59 2.02 -1.54
CA ASN A 12 7.74 2.01 -2.45
C ASN A 12 8.31 0.60 -2.65
N ASN A 13 8.23 -0.28 -1.66
CA ASN A 13 8.60 -1.68 -1.82
C ASN A 13 7.52 -2.48 -2.57
N PHE A 14 6.25 -2.06 -2.47
CA PHE A 14 5.18 -2.64 -3.24
C PHE A 14 5.35 -2.35 -4.74
N ASP A 15 5.74 -1.13 -5.11
CA ASP A 15 6.09 -0.73 -6.49
C ASP A 15 5.26 -1.44 -7.59
N PRO A 16 3.98 -1.03 -7.79
CA PRO A 16 3.01 -1.77 -8.61
C PRO A 16 3.56 -2.21 -9.97
N LEU A 17 4.20 -1.27 -10.67
CA LEU A 17 4.71 -1.43 -12.03
C LEU A 17 6.24 -1.40 -12.13
N GLY A 18 6.95 -1.45 -11.00
CA GLY A 18 8.41 -1.36 -11.03
C GLY A 18 8.92 0.02 -11.42
N LEU A 19 8.18 1.10 -11.14
CA LEU A 19 8.53 2.47 -11.53
C LEU A 19 9.80 2.92 -10.80
N ILE A 20 9.86 2.73 -9.48
CA ILE A 20 11.04 3.08 -8.68
C ILE A 20 12.21 2.18 -9.08
N GLN A 21 11.97 0.87 -9.22
CA GLN A 21 12.98 -0.06 -9.74
C GLN A 21 13.48 0.35 -11.15
N GLY A 22 12.61 0.95 -11.96
CA GLY A 22 12.89 1.49 -13.29
C GLY A 22 13.59 2.85 -13.30
N GLY A 23 13.88 3.44 -12.13
CA GLY A 23 14.60 4.70 -11.97
C GLY A 23 13.72 5.92 -11.74
N ALA A 24 12.41 5.75 -11.52
CA ALA A 24 11.56 6.83 -11.05
C ALA A 24 12.01 7.29 -9.63
N PRO A 25 11.82 8.57 -9.28
CA PRO A 25 12.16 9.07 -7.96
C PRO A 25 11.34 8.38 -6.85
N GLU A 26 11.84 8.41 -5.61
CA GLU A 26 11.19 7.76 -4.48
C GLU A 26 9.81 8.34 -4.15
N ASP A 27 9.44 9.53 -4.64
CA ASP A 27 8.16 10.22 -4.38
C ASP A 27 7.07 9.86 -5.40
N GLU A 28 7.39 8.99 -6.37
CA GLU A 28 6.46 8.52 -7.40
C GLU A 28 5.13 7.98 -6.83
N HIS A 29 5.18 7.37 -5.64
CA HIS A 29 4.01 6.78 -4.98
C HIS A 29 3.51 7.58 -3.78
N ASP A 30 3.89 8.85 -3.64
CA ASP A 30 3.48 9.68 -2.50
C ASP A 30 1.96 9.88 -2.46
N ASN A 31 1.30 10.02 -3.62
CA ASN A 31 -0.17 10.09 -3.70
C ASN A 31 -0.86 8.85 -3.12
N VAL A 32 -0.35 7.67 -3.46
CA VAL A 32 -0.84 6.38 -2.93
C VAL A 32 -0.65 6.34 -1.42
N THR A 33 0.51 6.79 -0.94
CA THR A 33 0.82 6.86 0.50
C THR A 33 -0.14 7.81 1.23
N GLN A 34 -0.46 8.97 0.66
CA GLN A 34 -1.43 9.90 1.24
C GLN A 34 -2.84 9.28 1.32
N LYS A 35 -3.31 8.65 0.24
CA LYS A 35 -4.61 7.96 0.21
C LYS A 35 -4.65 6.83 1.24
N LEU A 36 -3.56 6.07 1.37
CA LEU A 36 -3.43 5.00 2.35
C LEU A 36 -3.56 5.54 3.78
N ILE A 37 -2.81 6.59 4.13
CA ILE A 37 -2.89 7.22 5.45
C ILE A 37 -4.33 7.62 5.77
N ARG A 38 -5.02 8.26 4.81
CA ARG A 38 -6.41 8.66 5.00
C ARG A 38 -7.31 7.45 5.30
N CYS A 39 -7.17 6.35 4.55
CA CYS A 39 -7.92 5.12 4.82
C CYS A 39 -7.65 4.57 6.22
N LEU A 40 -6.39 4.59 6.66
CA LEU A 40 -6.01 4.07 7.99
C LEU A 40 -6.51 4.97 9.12
N TYR A 41 -6.49 6.29 8.95
CA TYR A 41 -7.00 7.24 9.96
C TYR A 41 -8.53 7.22 10.06
N ASP A 42 -9.20 6.92 8.95
CA ASP A 42 -10.65 6.67 8.92
C ASP A 42 -11.03 5.24 9.41
N HIS A 43 -10.06 4.42 9.83
CA HIS A 43 -10.26 3.02 10.23
C HIS A 43 -10.87 2.11 9.14
N LYS A 44 -10.67 2.45 7.86
CA LYS A 44 -11.21 1.73 6.70
C LYS A 44 -10.23 0.69 6.15
N LEU A 45 -9.83 -0.29 6.97
CA LEU A 45 -8.91 -1.36 6.54
C LEU A 45 -9.43 -2.14 5.33
N GLY A 46 -10.75 -2.35 5.23
CA GLY A 46 -11.36 -3.02 4.07
C GLY A 46 -11.11 -2.31 2.74
N SER A 47 -10.86 -1.00 2.75
CA SER A 47 -10.59 -0.20 1.55
C SER A 47 -9.13 -0.29 1.09
N VAL A 48 -8.22 -0.77 1.92
CA VAL A 48 -6.77 -0.81 1.60
C VAL A 48 -6.49 -1.74 0.43
N ARG A 49 -7.13 -2.91 0.36
CA ARG A 49 -6.94 -3.83 -0.78
C ARG A 49 -7.36 -3.21 -2.10
N ASN A 50 -8.53 -2.57 -2.11
CA ASN A 50 -9.02 -1.88 -3.31
C ASN A 50 -8.06 -0.77 -3.71
N LEU A 51 -7.58 0.03 -2.75
CA LEU A 51 -6.58 1.06 -3.02
C LEU A 51 -5.33 0.50 -3.68
N LEU A 52 -4.77 -0.61 -3.20
CA LEU A 52 -3.57 -1.23 -3.80
C LEU A 52 -3.83 -1.71 -5.24
N ILE A 53 -5.04 -2.20 -5.54
CA ILE A 53 -5.44 -2.63 -6.88
C ILE A 53 -5.66 -1.41 -7.79
N ASP A 54 -6.37 -0.40 -7.31
CA ASP A 54 -6.72 0.80 -8.07
C ASP A 54 -5.47 1.60 -8.46
N CYS A 55 -4.38 1.51 -7.69
CA CYS A 55 -3.09 2.12 -8.04
C CYS A 55 -2.55 1.64 -9.40
N TYR A 56 -2.76 0.37 -9.75
CA TYR A 56 -2.36 -0.13 -11.07
C TYR A 56 -3.12 0.59 -12.19
N GLU A 57 -4.43 0.78 -12.01
CA GLU A 57 -5.28 1.47 -13.00
C GLU A 57 -4.91 2.94 -13.10
N GLU A 58 -4.59 3.60 -11.98
CA GLU A 58 -4.10 4.98 -11.94
C GLU A 58 -2.80 5.17 -12.73
N TYR A 59 -1.95 4.15 -12.78
CA TYR A 59 -0.73 4.14 -13.59
C TYR A 59 -0.94 3.62 -15.02
N GLY A 60 -2.19 3.47 -15.46
CA GLY A 60 -2.54 3.06 -16.81
C GLY A 60 -2.50 1.55 -17.05
N PHE A 61 -2.36 0.72 -16.01
CA PHE A 61 -2.41 -0.72 -16.12
C PHE A 61 -3.78 -1.28 -15.73
N ASN A 62 -4.51 -1.81 -16.71
CA ASN A 62 -5.82 -2.40 -16.47
C ASN A 62 -5.68 -3.81 -15.90
N LYS A 63 -6.19 -4.04 -14.69
CA LYS A 63 -6.14 -5.36 -14.03
C LYS A 63 -6.81 -6.49 -14.82
N LYS A 64 -7.72 -6.16 -15.75
CA LYS A 64 -8.34 -7.15 -16.64
C LYS A 64 -7.36 -7.73 -17.67
N ASP A 65 -6.26 -7.04 -17.91
CA ASP A 65 -5.22 -7.44 -18.87
C ASP A 65 -4.20 -8.40 -18.23
N ILE A 66 -4.34 -8.69 -16.93
CA ILE A 66 -3.53 -9.69 -16.23
C ILE A 66 -3.90 -11.08 -16.77
N LYS A 67 -2.93 -11.70 -17.45
CA LYS A 67 -3.04 -13.09 -17.91
C LYS A 67 -3.25 -14.03 -16.73
N ASP A 68 -4.02 -15.10 -16.93
CA ASP A 68 -4.37 -16.07 -15.89
C ASP A 68 -3.14 -16.61 -15.14
N GLU A 69 -2.05 -16.90 -15.86
CA GLU A 69 -0.78 -17.37 -15.31
C GLU A 69 -0.10 -16.41 -14.31
N TYR A 70 -0.47 -15.13 -14.32
CA TYR A 70 0.04 -14.10 -13.40
C TYR A 70 -0.98 -13.64 -12.35
N LYS A 71 -2.21 -14.15 -12.36
CA LYS A 71 -3.24 -13.73 -11.40
C LYS A 71 -2.85 -14.08 -9.96
N ASP A 72 -2.29 -15.27 -9.74
CA ASP A 72 -1.90 -15.71 -8.40
C ASP A 72 -0.76 -14.88 -7.85
N SER A 73 0.26 -14.58 -8.67
CA SER A 73 1.40 -13.74 -8.25
C SER A 73 0.95 -12.30 -7.98
N PHE A 74 0.06 -11.75 -8.81
CA PHE A 74 -0.55 -10.44 -8.59
C PHE A 74 -1.33 -10.40 -7.26
N ASN A 75 -2.26 -11.34 -7.06
CA ASN A 75 -3.07 -11.40 -5.84
C ASN A 75 -2.21 -11.60 -4.60
N LYS A 76 -1.17 -12.43 -4.70
CA LYS A 76 -0.19 -12.63 -3.62
C LYS A 76 0.54 -11.35 -3.27
N LYS A 77 0.99 -10.57 -4.26
CA LYS A 77 1.64 -9.28 -4.05
C LYS A 77 0.74 -8.29 -3.31
N ILE A 78 -0.53 -8.20 -3.70
CA ILE A 78 -1.53 -7.38 -3.01
C ILE A 78 -1.72 -7.84 -1.56
N GLU A 79 -1.89 -9.15 -1.35
CA GLU A 79 -2.17 -9.69 -0.02
C GLU A 79 -0.97 -9.55 0.94
N ASP A 80 0.24 -9.81 0.47
CA ASP A 80 1.45 -9.66 1.27
C ASP A 80 1.65 -8.18 1.67
N THR A 81 1.43 -7.25 0.74
CA THR A 81 1.48 -5.80 1.02
C THR A 81 0.39 -5.39 2.02
N TYR A 82 -0.84 -5.86 1.83
CA TYR A 82 -1.95 -5.60 2.75
C TYR A 82 -1.63 -6.07 4.18
N LYS A 83 -1.05 -7.25 4.35
CA LYS A 83 -0.65 -7.77 5.67
C LYS A 83 0.39 -6.87 6.34
N LEU A 84 1.38 -6.36 5.59
CA LEU A 84 2.37 -5.42 6.13
C LEU A 84 1.72 -4.13 6.64
N ILE A 85 0.78 -3.58 5.88
CA ILE A 85 0.02 -2.38 6.25
C ILE A 85 -0.83 -2.64 7.50
N VAL A 86 -1.54 -3.76 7.56
CA VAL A 86 -2.36 -4.14 8.74
C VAL A 86 -1.48 -4.32 9.96
N ALA A 87 -0.33 -4.99 9.83
CA ALA A 87 0.60 -5.17 10.94
C ALA A 87 1.13 -3.82 11.45
N TRP A 88 1.51 -2.91 10.54
CA TRP A 88 1.90 -1.55 10.89
C TRP A 88 0.78 -0.82 11.65
N TYR A 89 -0.45 -0.87 11.12
CA TYR A 89 -1.63 -0.26 11.73
C TYR A 89 -1.88 -0.78 13.15
N LEU A 90 -1.96 -2.10 13.34
CA LEU A 90 -2.25 -2.69 14.65
C LEU A 90 -1.15 -2.36 15.67
N ASN A 91 0.12 -2.37 15.25
CA ASN A 91 1.24 -1.99 16.12
C ASN A 91 1.15 -0.54 16.58
N LYS A 92 0.75 0.37 15.68
CA LYS A 92 0.55 1.78 16.02
C LYS A 92 -0.53 1.96 17.09
N TYR A 93 -1.72 1.40 16.88
CA TYR A 93 -2.82 1.57 17.82
C TYR A 93 -2.58 0.84 19.16
N LYS A 94 -1.84 -0.27 19.16
CA LYS A 94 -1.39 -0.91 20.40
C LYS A 94 -0.49 0.02 21.22
N LYS A 95 0.49 0.67 20.59
CA LYS A 95 1.38 1.64 21.24
C LYS A 95 0.63 2.87 21.75
N ASP A 96 -0.40 3.32 21.04
CA ASP A 96 -1.21 4.46 21.47
C ASP A 96 -2.04 4.14 22.73
N ILE A 97 -2.49 2.89 22.88
CA ILE A 97 -3.15 2.42 24.11
C ILE A 97 -2.14 2.35 25.27
N GLU A 98 -0.93 1.83 25.04
CA GLU A 98 0.11 1.72 26.07
C GLU A 98 0.64 3.08 26.53
N ARG A 99 0.74 4.08 25.64
CA ARG A 99 1.17 5.45 25.98
C ARG A 99 0.16 6.26 26.79
N ARG A 100 -1.11 5.85 26.80
CA ARG A 100 -2.20 6.50 27.53
C ARG A 100 -2.45 5.89 28.92
N ARG A 101 -1.72 4.84 29.28
CA ARG A 101 -1.70 4.22 30.60
C ARG A 101 -0.53 4.77 31.41
#